data_AF-A0A1Y3SI30-F1
#
_entry.id   AF-A0A1Y3SI30-F1
#
_cell.length_a   1.000
_cell.length_b   1.000
_cell.length_c   1.000
_cell.angle_alpha   90.00
_cell.angle_beta   90.00
_cell.angle_gamma   90.00
#
_symmetry.space_group_name_H-M   'P 1'
#
loop_
_entity.id
_entity.type
_entity.pdbx_description
1 polymer ?
#
loop_
_entity_poly.entity_id
_entity_poly.type
_entity_poly.pdbx_seq_one_letter_code
_entity_poly.pdbx_strand_id
1 'polypeptide(L)'
;MPALALCLSLLLSGCVSLNGSTYTVVEPHVEQPVLGEDSSTVKASTYSELVNGVLFFVTQGMETGIIQLTDYNGDVEEDLNRACLEVAKDDPLGAYAVDFIKNDYTTILTTYEATITISYKRTLDQISSLVNITGTSAIREETVQALSSFKTELALRVGYFTGDADTVKEQVRQAYYDTPAAALGMPECTVTLYPETGTQRIVEILLDYPQESTALKRQSQELMEQAETILSPIRYQIETRRLDLLMEALPGAVKVSAQGGSTAWDALVGKGANHEGLALAFQLLCDGLGLESDIVEGTFQGEPRFFNRVVRNGAAVWVDLSRSTGQTYTAAQMAEMGYQWEGQEA
;
A
#
# COMPACT_ATOMS: atom_id res chain seq x y z
N MET A 1 -36.80 -55.88 22.53
CA MET A 1 -37.83 -56.72 21.88
C MET A 1 -39.16 -55.98 21.94
N PRO A 2 -39.99 -55.91 20.88
CA PRO A 2 -39.83 -56.36 19.48
C PRO A 2 -39.73 -55.16 18.49
N ALA A 3 -39.33 -55.20 17.21
CA ALA A 3 -39.15 -56.18 16.12
C ALA A 3 -40.05 -55.85 14.91
N LEU A 4 -39.55 -56.23 13.72
CA LEU A 4 -40.10 -56.18 12.34
C LEU A 4 -39.88 -54.86 11.57
N ALA A 5 -38.95 -54.73 10.61
CA ALA A 5 -38.65 -55.51 9.38
C ALA A 5 -39.67 -55.30 8.25
N LEU A 6 -39.23 -54.69 7.13
CA LEU A 6 -39.31 -55.31 5.80
C LEU A 6 -38.48 -54.56 4.75
N CYS A 7 -37.66 -55.33 4.03
CA CYS A 7 -36.95 -54.98 2.81
C CYS A 7 -37.91 -54.65 1.65
N LEU A 8 -37.46 -53.89 0.65
CA LEU A 8 -37.45 -54.37 -0.74
C LEU A 8 -36.54 -53.51 -1.63
N SER A 9 -35.57 -54.19 -2.23
CA SER A 9 -34.74 -53.77 -3.35
C SER A 9 -35.52 -53.77 -4.66
N LEU A 10 -35.32 -52.75 -5.51
CA LEU A 10 -35.50 -52.87 -6.95
C LEU A 10 -34.36 -52.14 -7.67
N LEU A 11 -33.56 -52.95 -8.35
CA LEU A 11 -32.55 -52.58 -9.33
C LEU A 11 -33.24 -51.95 -10.56
N LEU A 12 -32.76 -50.81 -11.01
CA LEU A 12 -32.77 -50.46 -12.43
C LEU A 12 -31.42 -49.82 -12.79
N SER A 13 -30.67 -50.62 -13.53
CA SER A 13 -29.47 -50.31 -14.29
C SER A 13 -29.71 -49.18 -15.28
N GLY A 14 -28.90 -48.12 -15.17
CA GLY A 14 -28.70 -47.10 -16.20
C GLY A 14 -27.21 -46.91 -16.43
N CYS A 15 -26.69 -47.56 -17.46
CA CYS A 15 -25.35 -47.33 -17.97
C CYS A 15 -25.31 -45.95 -18.65
N VAL A 16 -24.58 -44.99 -18.08
CA VAL A 16 -24.19 -43.77 -18.80
C VAL A 16 -22.72 -43.95 -19.20
N SER A 17 -22.48 -43.97 -20.50
CA SER A 17 -21.15 -43.94 -21.13
C SER A 17 -20.34 -42.76 -20.59
N LEU A 18 -19.19 -43.06 -19.97
CA LEU A 18 -18.12 -42.09 -19.77
C LEU A 18 -17.48 -41.80 -21.15
N ASN A 19 -17.99 -40.77 -21.81
CA ASN A 19 -17.40 -40.23 -23.04
C ASN A 19 -16.20 -39.35 -22.66
N GLY A 20 -15.11 -39.48 -23.44
CA GLY A 20 -13.76 -39.06 -23.09
C GLY A 20 -13.63 -37.67 -22.48
N SER A 21 -13.17 -37.64 -21.22
CA SER A 21 -12.51 -36.48 -20.66
C SER A 21 -11.22 -36.26 -21.45
N THR A 22 -11.19 -35.21 -22.25
CA THR A 22 -9.98 -34.60 -22.78
C THR A 22 -9.07 -34.33 -21.59
N TYR A 23 -8.02 -35.14 -21.44
CA TYR A 23 -6.94 -34.81 -20.53
C TYR A 23 -6.25 -33.59 -21.11
N THR A 24 -6.58 -32.41 -20.60
CA THR A 24 -5.71 -31.24 -20.76
C THR A 24 -4.47 -31.55 -19.94
N VAL A 25 -3.38 -31.91 -20.62
CA VAL A 25 -2.06 -31.98 -20.00
C VAL A 25 -1.72 -30.55 -19.62
N VAL A 26 -1.88 -30.24 -18.34
CA VAL A 26 -1.28 -29.03 -17.77
C VAL A 26 0.19 -29.37 -17.60
N GLU A 27 1.02 -28.87 -18.51
CA GLU A 27 2.46 -28.90 -18.31
C GLU A 27 2.77 -28.18 -16.99
N PRO A 28 3.66 -28.74 -16.15
CA PRO A 28 4.07 -28.07 -14.93
C PRO A 28 4.63 -26.69 -15.29
N HIS A 29 4.08 -25.65 -14.67
CA HIS A 29 4.58 -24.29 -14.80
C HIS A 29 6.05 -24.25 -14.36
N VAL A 30 6.96 -24.07 -15.31
CA VAL A 30 8.40 -23.99 -15.00
C VAL A 30 8.69 -22.56 -14.54
N GLU A 31 8.92 -22.38 -13.25
CA GLU A 31 9.21 -21.07 -12.64
C GLU A 31 10.58 -20.48 -13.07
N GLN A 32 11.45 -21.28 -13.70
CA GLN A 32 12.79 -20.84 -14.12
C GLN A 32 13.15 -21.37 -15.52
N PRO A 33 13.63 -20.51 -16.44
CA PRO A 33 13.98 -20.95 -17.78
C PRO A 33 15.14 -21.96 -17.79
N VAL A 34 15.16 -22.81 -18.81
CA VAL A 34 16.26 -23.75 -19.03
C VAL A 34 17.50 -22.97 -19.49
N LEU A 35 18.53 -22.92 -18.65
CA LEU A 35 19.79 -22.27 -18.98
C LEU A 35 20.60 -23.10 -19.99
N GLY A 36 21.28 -22.41 -20.90
CA GLY A 36 22.28 -22.96 -21.81
C GLY A 36 23.62 -23.20 -21.13
N GLU A 37 24.67 -23.41 -21.92
CA GLU A 37 26.03 -23.64 -21.39
C GLU A 37 26.59 -22.38 -20.68
N ASP A 38 26.15 -21.19 -21.11
CA ASP A 38 26.44 -19.91 -20.46
C ASP A 38 25.22 -19.38 -19.68
N SER A 39 25.45 -18.72 -18.54
CA SER A 39 24.38 -18.16 -17.70
C SER A 39 23.55 -17.06 -18.38
N SER A 40 24.01 -16.54 -19.51
CA SER A 40 23.32 -15.54 -20.34
C SER A 40 22.47 -16.13 -21.46
N THR A 41 22.49 -17.46 -21.62
CA THR A 41 21.78 -18.16 -22.68
C THR A 41 20.59 -18.91 -22.08
N VAL A 42 19.40 -18.67 -22.61
CA VAL A 42 18.15 -19.34 -22.25
C VAL A 42 17.67 -20.18 -23.42
N LYS A 43 17.14 -21.38 -23.17
CA LYS A 43 16.52 -22.21 -24.20
C LYS A 43 15.01 -22.07 -24.15
N ALA A 44 14.39 -21.99 -25.32
CA ALA A 44 12.94 -22.00 -25.47
C ALA A 44 12.51 -22.80 -26.69
N SER A 45 11.42 -23.54 -26.54
CA SER A 45 10.77 -24.37 -27.58
C SER A 45 9.31 -23.97 -27.79
N THR A 46 8.75 -23.20 -26.86
CA THR A 46 7.37 -22.68 -26.92
C THR A 46 7.33 -21.16 -26.74
N TYR A 47 6.21 -20.53 -27.13
CA TYR A 47 5.97 -19.11 -26.90
C TYR A 47 6.05 -18.74 -25.41
N SER A 48 5.49 -19.57 -24.52
CA SER A 48 5.55 -19.33 -23.07
C SER A 48 6.97 -19.36 -22.52
N GLU A 49 7.81 -20.29 -22.99
CA GLU A 49 9.23 -20.32 -22.61
C GLU A 49 10.01 -19.12 -23.14
N LEU A 50 9.64 -18.61 -24.31
CA LEU A 50 10.21 -17.39 -24.87
C LEU A 50 9.87 -16.15 -24.00
N VAL A 51 8.61 -15.97 -23.63
CA VAL A 51 8.16 -14.91 -22.72
C VAL A 51 8.89 -15.01 -21.37
N ASN A 52 8.95 -16.21 -20.79
CA ASN A 52 9.64 -16.46 -19.53
C ASN A 52 11.15 -16.18 -19.63
N GLY A 53 11.78 -16.47 -20.77
CA GLY A 53 13.19 -16.15 -21.02
C GLY A 53 13.46 -14.65 -21.03
N VAL A 54 12.61 -13.87 -21.69
CA VAL A 54 12.71 -12.39 -21.68
C VAL A 54 12.47 -11.85 -20.26
N LEU A 55 11.44 -12.35 -19.56
CA LEU A 55 11.14 -11.95 -18.18
C LEU A 55 12.28 -12.29 -17.20
N PHE A 56 12.97 -13.41 -17.42
CA PHE A 56 14.15 -13.77 -16.65
C PHE A 56 15.25 -12.73 -16.78
N PHE A 57 15.56 -12.26 -18.00
CA PHE A 57 16.55 -11.20 -18.19
C PHE A 57 16.15 -9.89 -17.48
N VAL A 58 14.86 -9.52 -17.53
CA VAL A 58 14.32 -8.36 -16.78
C VAL A 58 14.51 -8.55 -15.27
N THR A 59 14.18 -9.73 -14.76
CA THR A 59 14.29 -10.06 -13.33
C THR A 59 15.74 -10.03 -12.84
N GLN A 60 16.68 -10.45 -13.68
CA GLN A 60 18.12 -10.41 -13.38
C GLN A 60 18.75 -9.03 -13.63
N GLY A 61 18.00 -8.06 -14.18
CA GLY A 61 18.54 -6.75 -14.55
C GLY A 61 19.58 -6.82 -15.68
N MET A 62 19.51 -7.83 -16.54
CA MET A 62 20.43 -8.01 -17.65
C MET A 62 20.10 -7.04 -18.79
N GLU A 63 21.10 -6.35 -19.33
CA GLU A 63 20.95 -5.46 -20.50
C GLU A 63 21.00 -6.23 -21.81
N THR A 64 21.63 -7.40 -21.84
CA THR A 64 21.72 -8.25 -23.04
C THR A 64 21.68 -9.73 -22.65
N GLY A 65 20.88 -10.51 -23.37
CA GLY A 65 20.77 -11.96 -23.19
C GLY A 65 20.51 -12.67 -24.51
N ILE A 66 20.76 -13.98 -24.55
CA ILE A 66 20.58 -14.81 -25.75
C ILE A 66 19.49 -15.84 -25.48
N ILE A 67 18.52 -15.96 -26.37
CA ILE A 67 17.51 -17.03 -26.35
C ILE A 67 17.75 -17.95 -27.54
N GLN A 68 18.09 -19.20 -27.25
CA GLN A 68 18.21 -20.26 -28.23
C GLN A 68 16.86 -20.95 -28.43
N LEU A 69 16.30 -20.82 -29.62
CA LEU A 69 15.05 -21.44 -30.02
C LEU A 69 15.32 -22.77 -30.72
N THR A 70 14.91 -23.86 -30.08
CA THR A 70 15.08 -25.24 -30.57
C THR A 70 13.73 -25.90 -30.76
N ASP A 71 13.52 -26.56 -31.90
CA ASP A 71 12.26 -27.22 -32.25
C ASP A 71 11.03 -26.29 -32.18
N TYR A 72 11.24 -25.00 -32.46
CA TYR A 72 10.21 -23.97 -32.38
C TYR A 72 9.31 -23.99 -33.61
N ASN A 73 8.00 -24.17 -33.40
CA ASN A 73 7.02 -24.35 -34.48
C ASN A 73 6.22 -23.07 -34.82
N GLY A 74 6.48 -21.96 -34.13
CA GLY A 74 5.84 -20.65 -34.35
C GLY A 74 6.58 -19.74 -35.34
N ASP A 75 6.01 -18.56 -35.59
CA ASP A 75 6.69 -17.51 -36.37
C ASP A 75 7.66 -16.79 -35.45
N VAL A 76 8.95 -17.08 -35.59
CA VAL A 76 10.01 -16.58 -34.71
C VAL A 76 10.04 -15.06 -34.65
N GLU A 77 9.88 -14.37 -35.78
CA GLU A 77 9.98 -12.90 -35.82
C GLU A 77 8.76 -12.25 -35.16
N GLU A 78 7.55 -12.74 -35.47
CA GLU A 78 6.32 -12.24 -34.87
C GLU A 78 6.28 -12.54 -33.37
N ASP A 79 6.62 -13.77 -32.98
CA ASP A 79 6.57 -14.24 -31.60
C ASP A 79 7.63 -13.55 -30.73
N LEU A 80 8.84 -13.27 -31.23
CA LEU A 80 9.85 -12.47 -30.54
C LEU A 80 9.35 -11.04 -30.28
N ASN A 81 8.82 -10.39 -31.31
CA ASN A 81 8.29 -9.03 -31.18
C ASN A 81 7.13 -8.99 -30.17
N ARG A 82 6.22 -9.96 -30.23
CA ARG A 82 5.08 -10.05 -29.33
C ARG A 82 5.52 -10.34 -27.89
N ALA A 83 6.44 -11.27 -27.67
CA ALA A 83 6.95 -11.59 -26.34
C ALA A 83 7.69 -10.41 -25.70
N CYS A 84 8.52 -9.69 -26.47
CA CYS A 84 9.17 -8.47 -25.99
C CYS A 84 8.17 -7.38 -25.62
N LEU A 85 7.10 -7.21 -26.41
CA LEU A 85 6.05 -6.23 -26.12
C LEU A 85 5.24 -6.62 -24.87
N GLU A 86 4.85 -7.88 -24.75
CA GLU A 86 4.11 -8.44 -23.62
C GLU A 86 4.90 -8.25 -22.31
N VAL A 87 6.19 -8.60 -22.29
CA VAL A 87 7.03 -8.35 -21.12
C VAL A 87 7.17 -6.85 -20.84
N ALA A 88 7.37 -6.01 -21.87
CA ALA A 88 7.56 -4.57 -21.65
C ALA A 88 6.28 -3.81 -21.25
N LYS A 89 5.08 -4.34 -21.52
CA LYS A 89 3.81 -3.62 -21.35
C LYS A 89 2.80 -4.28 -20.42
N ASP A 90 2.75 -5.60 -20.39
CA ASP A 90 1.72 -6.37 -19.68
C ASP A 90 2.27 -7.08 -18.44
N ASP A 91 3.58 -7.39 -18.39
CA ASP A 91 4.21 -7.86 -17.16
C ASP A 91 4.38 -6.69 -16.15
N PRO A 92 4.01 -6.86 -14.87
CA PRO A 92 4.16 -5.81 -13.86
C PRO A 92 5.59 -5.29 -13.71
N LEU A 93 6.59 -6.18 -13.69
CA LEU A 93 7.97 -5.79 -13.51
C LEU A 93 8.53 -5.15 -14.78
N GLY A 94 8.24 -5.72 -15.94
CA GLY A 94 8.68 -5.14 -17.21
C GLY A 94 8.05 -3.77 -17.47
N ALA A 95 6.75 -3.60 -17.26
CA ALA A 95 6.07 -2.31 -17.40
C ALA A 95 6.64 -1.22 -16.47
N TYR A 96 7.05 -1.59 -15.25
CA TYR A 96 7.68 -0.68 -14.28
C TYR A 96 9.14 -0.35 -14.62
N ALA A 97 9.95 -1.37 -14.96
CA ALA A 97 11.41 -1.24 -15.03
C ALA A 97 11.94 -0.92 -16.43
N VAL A 98 11.27 -1.39 -17.47
CA VAL A 98 11.77 -1.37 -18.84
C VAL A 98 11.29 -0.12 -19.59
N ASP A 99 12.20 0.48 -20.35
CA ASP A 99 11.89 1.52 -21.33
C ASP A 99 11.49 0.88 -22.67
N PHE A 100 12.41 0.10 -23.24
CA PHE A 100 12.15 -0.70 -24.44
C PHE A 100 13.02 -1.97 -24.48
N ILE A 101 12.54 -2.96 -25.23
CA ILE A 101 13.26 -4.20 -25.55
C ILE A 101 13.44 -4.26 -27.06
N LYS A 102 14.67 -4.51 -27.50
CA LYS A 102 14.99 -4.84 -28.90
C LYS A 102 15.30 -6.32 -28.99
N ASN A 103 14.85 -6.93 -30.09
CA ASN A 103 15.21 -8.28 -30.46
C ASN A 103 15.84 -8.27 -31.86
N ASP A 104 16.78 -9.17 -32.06
CA ASP A 104 17.34 -9.54 -33.36
C ASP A 104 17.58 -11.04 -33.34
N TYR A 105 17.45 -11.74 -34.47
CA TYR A 105 17.70 -13.17 -34.49
C TYR A 105 18.48 -13.61 -35.72
N THR A 106 19.25 -14.68 -35.54
CA THR A 106 19.98 -15.33 -36.63
C THR A 106 19.62 -16.81 -36.69
N THR A 107 19.63 -17.37 -37.88
CA THR A 107 19.41 -18.81 -38.08
C THR A 107 20.77 -19.52 -38.06
N ILE A 108 20.90 -20.53 -37.19
CA ILE A 108 22.09 -21.37 -37.09
C ILE A 108 21.67 -22.81 -37.33
N LEU A 109 21.98 -23.34 -38.52
CA LEU A 109 21.59 -24.68 -38.97
C LEU A 109 20.07 -24.92 -38.89
N THR A 110 19.61 -25.58 -37.82
CA THR A 110 18.20 -25.94 -37.58
C THR A 110 17.59 -25.20 -36.39
N THR A 111 18.33 -24.27 -35.79
CA THR A 111 17.92 -23.51 -34.60
C THR A 111 17.99 -22.01 -34.87
N TYR A 112 17.31 -21.22 -34.03
CA TYR A 112 17.45 -19.76 -34.05
C TYR A 112 18.14 -19.29 -32.77
N GLU A 113 19.00 -18.30 -32.89
CA GLU A 113 19.54 -17.57 -31.75
C GLU A 113 19.05 -16.13 -31.80
N ALA A 114 18.25 -15.77 -30.81
CA ALA A 114 17.72 -14.42 -30.64
C ALA A 114 18.55 -13.67 -29.59
N THR A 115 19.07 -12.50 -29.96
CA THR A 115 19.70 -11.56 -29.04
C THR A 115 18.65 -10.58 -28.54
N ILE A 116 18.47 -10.52 -27.22
CA ILE A 116 17.57 -9.59 -26.55
C ILE A 116 18.39 -8.48 -25.93
N THR A 117 18.09 -7.23 -26.25
CA THR A 117 18.72 -6.04 -25.66
C THR A 117 17.66 -5.23 -24.92
N ILE A 118 17.88 -4.97 -23.63
CA ILE A 118 16.92 -4.31 -22.74
C ILE A 118 17.49 -2.96 -22.32
N SER A 119 16.68 -1.91 -22.46
CA SER A 119 16.97 -0.61 -21.89
C SER A 119 16.04 -0.36 -20.69
N TYR A 120 16.61 -0.02 -19.54
CA TYR A 120 15.88 0.22 -18.31
C TYR A 120 15.69 1.71 -18.04
N LYS A 121 14.51 2.07 -17.51
CA LYS A 121 14.20 3.41 -16.97
C LYS A 121 14.26 3.45 -15.43
N ARG A 122 14.59 2.33 -14.80
CA ARG A 122 14.77 2.16 -13.35
C ARG A 122 16.13 1.52 -13.09
N THR A 123 16.72 1.85 -11.95
CA THR A 123 17.99 1.24 -11.54
C THR A 123 17.75 -0.17 -10.98
N LEU A 124 18.80 -1.00 -10.94
CA LEU A 124 18.72 -2.31 -10.31
C LEU A 124 18.38 -2.22 -8.81
N ASP A 125 18.83 -1.17 -8.14
CA ASP A 125 18.50 -0.89 -6.74
C ASP A 125 17.00 -0.59 -6.57
N GLN A 126 16.39 0.16 -7.50
CA GLN A 126 14.94 0.39 -7.48
C GLN A 126 14.16 -0.91 -7.73
N ILE A 127 14.60 -1.72 -8.68
CA ILE A 127 13.96 -3.02 -8.98
C ILE A 127 14.06 -3.97 -7.79
N SER A 128 15.23 -4.08 -7.16
CA SER A 128 15.47 -4.99 -6.04
C SER A 128 14.86 -4.50 -4.71
N SER A 129 14.51 -3.22 -4.61
CA SER A 129 13.84 -2.64 -3.43
C SER A 129 12.31 -2.74 -3.47
N LEU A 130 11.73 -3.32 -4.53
CA LEU A 130 10.29 -3.60 -4.61
C LEU A 130 9.82 -4.44 -3.42
N VAL A 131 8.80 -3.95 -2.73
CA VAL A 131 8.18 -4.69 -1.61
C VAL A 131 7.01 -5.51 -2.13
N ASN A 132 7.04 -6.82 -1.91
CA ASN A 132 5.95 -7.71 -2.30
C ASN A 132 4.85 -7.70 -1.24
N ILE A 133 3.62 -7.37 -1.65
CA ILE A 133 2.44 -7.40 -0.79
C ILE A 133 1.31 -8.22 -1.42
N THR A 134 0.50 -8.85 -0.59
CA THR A 134 -0.53 -9.79 -1.07
C THR A 134 -1.73 -9.07 -1.69
N GLY A 135 -2.14 -7.91 -1.16
CA GLY A 135 -3.31 -7.19 -1.66
C GLY A 135 -3.33 -5.70 -1.30
N THR A 136 -4.27 -4.96 -1.91
CA THR A 136 -4.38 -3.50 -1.79
C THR A 136 -4.45 -3.00 -0.34
N SER A 137 -5.03 -3.74 0.59
CA SER A 137 -5.14 -3.30 1.99
C SER A 137 -3.77 -3.11 2.67
N ALA A 138 -2.75 -3.87 2.27
CA ALA A 138 -1.40 -3.78 2.82
C ALA A 138 -0.62 -2.53 2.36
N ILE A 139 -1.12 -1.82 1.35
CA ILE A 139 -0.52 -0.55 0.88
C ILE A 139 -0.48 0.48 2.01
N ARG A 140 -1.53 0.55 2.84
CA ARG A 140 -1.59 1.49 3.98
C ARG A 140 -0.46 1.24 4.98
N GLU A 141 -0.22 -0.01 5.34
CA GLU A 141 0.85 -0.40 6.30
C GLU A 141 2.25 -0.03 5.77
N GLU A 142 2.54 -0.35 4.51
CA GLU A 142 3.81 0.03 3.87
C GLU A 142 3.95 1.56 3.75
N THR A 143 2.84 2.26 3.52
CA THR A 143 2.84 3.72 3.45
C THR A 143 3.12 4.36 4.81
N VAL A 144 2.57 3.83 5.90
CA VAL A 144 2.89 4.28 7.28
C VAL A 144 4.40 4.20 7.54
N GLN A 145 5.04 3.10 7.14
CA GLN A 145 6.50 2.94 7.26
C GLN A 145 7.28 3.94 6.41
N ALA A 146 6.82 4.18 5.17
CA ALA A 146 7.44 5.13 4.25
C ALA A 146 7.33 6.58 4.76
N LEU A 147 6.16 6.99 5.24
CA LEU A 147 5.91 8.30 5.82
C LEU A 147 6.73 8.51 7.10
N SER A 148 6.77 7.51 7.99
CA SER A 148 7.58 7.56 9.22
C SER A 148 9.07 7.78 8.98
N SER A 149 9.57 7.27 7.84
CA SER A 149 10.97 7.43 7.42
C SER A 149 11.22 8.63 6.51
N PHE A 150 10.16 9.35 6.14
CA PHE A 150 10.15 10.42 5.13
C PHE A 150 10.77 9.97 3.80
N LYS A 151 10.39 8.77 3.32
CA LYS A 151 10.76 8.28 1.99
C LYS A 151 10.00 9.06 0.92
N THR A 152 10.67 9.37 -0.19
CA THR A 152 10.09 10.09 -1.35
C THR A 152 9.53 9.14 -2.41
N GLU A 153 9.85 7.86 -2.33
CA GLU A 153 9.43 6.83 -3.29
C GLU A 153 9.11 5.53 -2.54
N LEU A 154 8.03 4.88 -2.95
CA LEU A 154 7.64 3.54 -2.54
C LEU A 154 7.11 2.79 -3.76
N ALA A 155 7.69 1.63 -4.06
CA ALA A 155 7.25 0.77 -5.15
C ALA A 155 6.83 -0.60 -4.59
N LEU A 156 5.57 -0.96 -4.79
CA LEU A 156 4.92 -2.12 -4.18
C LEU A 156 4.46 -3.10 -5.26
N ARG A 157 4.92 -4.34 -5.21
CA ARG A 157 4.40 -5.42 -6.06
C ARG A 157 3.21 -6.08 -5.38
N VAL A 158 2.02 -5.80 -5.90
CA VAL A 158 0.74 -6.24 -5.35
C VAL A 158 0.26 -7.49 -6.09
N GLY A 159 0.14 -8.60 -5.37
CA GLY A 159 -0.31 -9.88 -5.93
C GLY A 159 -1.77 -9.88 -6.36
N TYR A 160 -2.63 -9.12 -5.68
CA TYR A 160 -4.02 -8.92 -6.04
C TYR A 160 -4.47 -7.49 -5.76
N PHE A 161 -4.37 -6.66 -6.80
CA PHE A 161 -4.75 -5.26 -6.78
C PHE A 161 -6.22 -5.08 -7.15
N THR A 162 -6.94 -4.36 -6.29
CA THR A 162 -8.28 -3.84 -6.51
C THR A 162 -8.29 -2.34 -6.30
N GLY A 163 -9.01 -1.60 -7.15
CA GLY A 163 -9.12 -0.14 -7.08
C GLY A 163 -8.36 0.54 -8.21
N ASP A 164 -7.96 1.78 -7.96
CA ASP A 164 -7.30 2.67 -8.90
C ASP A 164 -6.28 3.57 -8.18
N ALA A 165 -5.66 4.49 -8.92
CA ALA A 165 -4.69 5.42 -8.36
C ALA A 165 -5.28 6.31 -7.26
N ASP A 166 -6.56 6.71 -7.35
CA ASP A 166 -7.19 7.57 -6.36
C ASP A 166 -7.52 6.80 -5.07
N THR A 167 -7.87 5.51 -5.18
CA THR A 167 -7.98 4.60 -4.03
C THR A 167 -6.66 4.51 -3.27
N VAL A 168 -5.54 4.41 -3.98
CA VAL A 168 -4.21 4.39 -3.35
C VAL A 168 -3.88 5.74 -2.70
N LYS A 169 -4.15 6.87 -3.36
CA LYS A 169 -3.94 8.20 -2.76
C LYS A 169 -4.75 8.38 -1.47
N GLU A 170 -5.98 7.87 -1.43
CA GLU A 170 -6.79 7.88 -0.21
C GLU A 170 -6.15 7.02 0.89
N GLN A 171 -5.59 5.86 0.57
CA GLN A 171 -4.82 5.07 1.54
C GLN A 171 -3.56 5.80 2.05
N VAL A 172 -2.87 6.56 1.19
CA VAL A 172 -1.74 7.41 1.61
C VAL A 172 -2.20 8.50 2.57
N ARG A 173 -3.32 9.14 2.26
CA ARG A 173 -3.94 10.17 3.11
C ARG A 173 -4.35 9.61 4.47
N GLN A 174 -4.93 8.42 4.52
CA GLN A 174 -5.24 7.72 5.77
C GLN A 174 -3.98 7.38 6.57
N ALA A 175 -2.96 6.82 5.92
CA ALA A 175 -1.67 6.52 6.55
C ALA A 175 -0.99 7.77 7.14
N TYR A 176 -1.17 8.94 6.52
CA TYR A 176 -0.69 10.21 7.05
C TYR A 176 -1.34 10.55 8.40
N TYR A 177 -2.67 10.44 8.51
CA TYR A 177 -3.37 10.71 9.77
C TYR A 177 -3.15 9.64 10.85
N ASP A 178 -2.80 8.40 10.46
CA ASP A 178 -2.36 7.34 11.37
C ASP A 178 -0.93 7.54 11.92
N THR A 179 -0.17 8.47 11.35
CA THR A 179 1.23 8.70 11.72
C THR A 179 1.47 10.12 12.26
N PRO A 180 0.83 10.58 13.35
CA PRO A 180 0.93 11.97 13.81
C PRO A 180 2.34 12.49 14.04
N ALA A 181 3.28 11.63 14.46
CA ALA A 181 4.67 11.99 14.68
C ALA A 181 5.44 12.34 13.39
N ALA A 182 4.97 11.83 12.24
CA ALA A 182 5.53 12.08 10.92
C ALA A 182 4.61 12.93 10.02
N ALA A 183 3.39 13.23 10.48
CA ALA A 183 2.42 14.11 9.81
C ALA A 183 2.83 15.59 9.91
N LEU A 184 3.96 15.92 9.28
CA LEU A 184 4.63 17.23 9.34
C LEU A 184 4.37 18.08 8.08
N GLY A 185 3.20 17.86 7.47
CA GLY A 185 2.79 18.46 6.22
C GLY A 185 2.53 17.36 5.18
N MET A 186 1.29 17.32 4.68
CA MET A 186 0.85 16.33 3.70
C MET A 186 1.71 16.43 2.45
N PRO A 187 2.40 15.37 2.03
CA PRO A 187 3.15 15.38 0.77
C PRO A 187 2.19 15.42 -0.42
N GLU A 188 2.61 16.05 -1.52
CA GLU A 188 1.95 15.84 -2.80
C GLU A 188 2.20 14.40 -3.25
N CYS A 189 1.12 13.69 -3.56
CA CYS A 189 1.17 12.26 -3.86
C CYS A 189 0.87 11.98 -5.33
N THR A 190 1.83 11.36 -6.01
CA THR A 190 1.64 10.83 -7.37
C THR A 190 1.64 9.31 -7.32
N VAL A 191 0.64 8.69 -7.94
CA VAL A 191 0.50 7.24 -8.01
C VAL A 191 0.49 6.80 -9.47
N THR A 192 1.36 5.84 -9.80
CA THR A 192 1.41 5.20 -11.13
C THR A 192 1.24 3.69 -10.98
N LEU A 193 0.46 3.07 -11.87
CA LEU A 193 0.16 1.64 -11.85
C LEU A 193 0.79 0.95 -13.05
N TYR A 194 1.49 -0.16 -12.81
CA TYR A 194 2.18 -0.94 -13.83
C TYR A 194 1.79 -2.43 -13.78
N PRO A 195 1.20 -2.99 -14.85
CA PRO A 195 0.67 -2.28 -16.02
C PRO A 195 -0.62 -1.51 -15.68
N GLU A 196 -1.15 -0.77 -16.66
CA GLU A 196 -2.38 0.02 -16.51
C GLU A 196 -3.64 -0.83 -16.30
N THR A 197 -3.61 -2.12 -16.61
CA THR A 197 -4.72 -3.07 -16.39
C THR A 197 -4.25 -4.33 -15.64
N GLY A 198 -5.10 -5.35 -15.44
CA GLY A 198 -4.71 -6.58 -14.74
C GLY A 198 -4.84 -6.56 -13.21
N THR A 199 -4.72 -7.74 -12.60
CA THR A 199 -4.89 -7.96 -11.16
C THR A 199 -3.57 -7.96 -10.40
N GLN A 200 -2.46 -8.37 -11.02
CA GLN A 200 -1.12 -8.20 -10.47
C GLN A 200 -0.53 -6.90 -10.98
N ARG A 201 0.01 -6.07 -10.08
CA ARG A 201 0.54 -4.76 -10.44
C ARG A 201 1.70 -4.34 -9.57
N ILE A 202 2.55 -3.48 -10.11
CA ILE A 202 3.42 -2.62 -9.32
C ILE A 202 2.73 -1.27 -9.14
N VAL A 203 2.61 -0.84 -7.89
CA VAL A 203 2.11 0.49 -7.50
C VAL A 203 3.32 1.33 -7.12
N GLU A 204 3.60 2.36 -7.91
CA GLU A 204 4.63 3.35 -7.63
C GLU A 204 3.97 4.57 -6.98
N ILE A 205 4.45 4.94 -5.80
CA ILE A 205 3.98 6.08 -5.02
C ILE A 205 5.16 7.03 -4.86
N LEU A 206 5.02 8.24 -5.40
CA LEU A 206 5.96 9.33 -5.21
C LEU A 206 5.38 10.33 -4.22
N LEU A 207 6.19 10.74 -3.26
CA LEU A 207 5.84 11.62 -2.16
C LEU A 207 6.75 12.85 -2.19
N ASP A 208 6.18 13.99 -2.57
CA ASP A 208 6.88 15.28 -2.56
C ASP A 208 6.51 16.06 -1.28
N TYR A 209 7.45 16.15 -0.35
CA TYR A 209 7.20 16.77 0.96
C TYR A 209 7.41 18.28 0.90
N PRO A 210 6.71 19.06 1.74
CA PRO A 210 6.90 20.51 1.80
C PRO A 210 8.28 20.94 2.31
N GLN A 211 9.07 20.02 2.88
CA GLN A 211 10.42 20.27 3.39
C GLN A 211 11.31 19.04 3.16
N GLU A 212 12.63 19.28 3.21
CA GLU A 212 13.65 18.24 3.13
C GLU A 212 13.52 17.21 4.27
N SER A 213 13.81 15.93 3.95
CA SER A 213 13.74 14.81 4.90
C SER A 213 14.53 15.06 6.20
N THR A 214 15.66 15.76 6.14
CA THR A 214 16.48 16.09 7.32
C THR A 214 15.79 17.10 8.25
N ALA A 215 15.08 18.08 7.71
CA ALA A 215 14.31 19.04 8.48
C ALA A 215 13.09 18.38 9.14
N LEU A 216 12.39 17.53 8.39
CA LEU A 216 11.24 16.77 8.89
C LEU A 216 11.64 15.81 10.02
N LYS A 217 12.76 15.09 9.87
CA LYS A 217 13.30 14.22 10.94
C LYS A 217 13.60 14.99 12.22
N ARG A 218 14.22 16.17 12.10
CA ARG A 218 14.49 17.04 13.26
C ARG A 218 13.18 17.50 13.92
N GLN A 219 12.20 17.94 13.14
CA GLN A 219 10.90 18.34 13.67
C GLN A 219 10.19 17.18 14.36
N SER A 220 10.21 15.98 13.76
CA SER A 220 9.63 14.78 14.37
C SER A 220 10.29 14.47 15.72
N GLN A 221 11.62 14.58 15.81
CA GLN A 221 12.33 14.40 17.07
C GLN A 221 11.92 15.44 18.13
N GLU A 222 11.91 16.73 17.79
CA GLU A 222 11.49 17.80 18.70
C GLU A 222 10.04 17.61 19.19
N LEU A 223 9.15 17.19 18.29
CA LEU A 223 7.77 16.87 18.59
C LEU A 223 7.67 15.71 19.60
N MET A 224 8.41 14.63 19.38
CA MET A 224 8.41 13.47 20.27
C MET A 224 8.99 13.79 21.65
N GLU A 225 10.04 14.60 21.74
CA GLU A 225 10.61 15.07 23.01
C GLU A 225 9.60 15.93 23.79
N GLN A 226 8.90 16.83 23.10
CA GLN A 226 7.86 17.66 23.71
C GLN A 226 6.65 16.83 24.13
N ALA A 227 6.22 15.86 23.32
CA ALA A 227 5.15 14.93 23.67
C ALA A 227 5.52 14.14 24.93
N GLU A 228 6.74 13.59 25.03
CA GLU A 228 7.16 12.84 26.22
C GLU A 228 7.19 13.71 27.48
N THR A 229 7.53 14.99 27.37
CA THR A 229 7.44 15.94 28.49
C THR A 229 6.01 16.05 29.03
N ILE A 230 5.01 16.07 28.15
CA ILE A 230 3.59 16.12 28.51
C ILE A 230 3.10 14.78 29.06
N LEU A 231 3.56 13.67 28.47
CA LEU A 231 3.08 12.32 28.76
C LEU A 231 3.68 11.73 30.04
N SER A 232 4.93 12.03 30.37
CA SER A 232 5.66 11.40 31.48
C SER A 232 4.96 11.48 32.84
N PRO A 233 4.26 12.58 33.24
CA PRO A 233 3.54 12.64 34.52
C PRO A 233 2.26 11.78 34.53
N ILE A 234 1.72 11.45 33.35
CA ILE A 234 0.41 10.80 33.17
C ILE A 234 0.56 9.30 32.90
N ARG A 235 1.62 8.89 32.19
CA ARG A 235 1.85 7.54 31.66
C ARG A 235 1.66 6.42 32.69
N TYR A 236 2.12 6.63 33.92
CA TYR A 236 2.08 5.64 35.00
C TYR A 236 0.83 5.74 35.90
N GLN A 237 -0.11 6.61 35.55
CA GLN A 237 -1.39 6.74 36.25
C GLN A 237 -2.35 5.62 35.83
N ILE A 238 -3.36 5.38 36.67
CA ILE A 238 -4.42 4.43 36.38
C ILE A 238 -5.13 4.82 35.07
N GLU A 239 -5.45 3.81 34.26
CA GLU A 239 -5.97 3.97 32.91
C GLU A 239 -7.19 4.91 32.83
N THR A 240 -8.14 4.74 33.76
CA THR A 240 -9.37 5.55 33.85
C THR A 240 -9.15 7.04 34.12
N ARG A 241 -7.96 7.44 34.58
CA ARG A 241 -7.59 8.83 34.86
C ARG A 241 -6.74 9.46 33.76
N ARG A 242 -6.19 8.67 32.83
CA ARG A 242 -5.21 9.17 31.85
C ARG A 242 -5.79 10.26 30.95
N LEU A 243 -7.00 10.05 30.42
CA LEU A 243 -7.66 11.06 29.59
C LEU A 243 -7.96 12.33 30.40
N ASP A 244 -8.48 12.22 31.62
CA ASP A 244 -8.78 13.38 32.46
C ASP A 244 -7.52 14.22 32.72
N LEU A 245 -6.42 13.56 33.10
CA LEU A 245 -5.14 14.22 33.35
C LEU A 245 -4.54 14.83 32.09
N LEU A 246 -4.72 14.17 30.93
CA LEU A 246 -4.33 14.75 29.65
C LEU A 246 -5.13 16.03 29.39
N MET A 247 -6.46 15.99 29.49
CA MET A 247 -7.32 17.16 29.30
C MET A 247 -7.01 18.31 30.27
N GLU A 248 -6.55 18.01 31.49
CA GLU A 248 -6.08 19.01 32.46
C GLU A 248 -4.75 19.66 32.04
N ALA A 249 -3.86 18.92 31.34
CA ALA A 249 -2.55 19.41 30.92
C ALA A 249 -2.58 20.22 29.61
N LEU A 250 -3.50 19.88 28.69
CA LEU A 250 -3.57 20.47 27.35
C LEU A 250 -3.65 22.02 27.31
N PRO A 251 -4.35 22.73 28.21
CA PRO A 251 -4.41 24.20 28.18
C PRO A 251 -3.04 24.88 28.34
N GLY A 252 -2.10 24.25 29.04
CA GLY A 252 -0.73 24.76 29.20
C GLY A 252 0.26 24.21 28.18
N ALA A 253 -0.09 23.12 27.50
CA ALA A 253 0.81 22.40 26.60
C ALA A 253 0.59 22.73 25.12
N VAL A 254 -0.64 23.05 24.72
CA VAL A 254 -1.03 23.23 23.32
C VAL A 254 -1.17 24.70 22.96
N LYS A 255 -0.67 25.07 21.78
CA LYS A 255 -0.77 26.41 21.20
C LYS A 255 -1.84 26.41 20.10
N VAL A 256 -2.92 27.15 20.32
CA VAL A 256 -4.05 27.26 19.38
C VAL A 256 -3.88 28.51 18.52
N SER A 257 -3.96 28.36 17.19
CA SER A 257 -3.99 29.47 16.24
C SER A 257 -4.78 29.08 15.00
N ALA A 258 -5.92 29.73 14.73
CA ALA A 258 -6.74 29.44 13.55
C ALA A 258 -6.00 29.65 12.22
N GLN A 259 -4.96 30.52 12.22
CA GLN A 259 -4.07 30.79 11.07
C GLN A 259 -2.70 30.11 11.24
N GLY A 260 -2.59 29.18 12.19
CA GLY A 260 -1.39 28.39 12.45
C GLY A 260 -1.21 27.27 11.43
N GLY A 261 -0.12 26.52 11.58
CA GLY A 261 0.15 25.38 10.72
C GLY A 261 -0.77 24.18 11.02
N SER A 262 -0.75 23.18 10.15
CA SER A 262 -1.61 22.00 10.20
C SER A 262 -0.95 20.76 10.77
N THR A 263 0.15 20.92 11.53
CA THR A 263 0.91 19.77 12.08
C THR A 263 0.84 19.69 13.60
N ALA A 264 1.10 18.51 14.15
CA ALA A 264 1.25 18.34 15.59
C ALA A 264 2.47 19.12 16.14
N TRP A 265 3.51 19.28 15.32
CA TRP A 265 4.68 20.10 15.68
C TRP A 265 4.30 21.57 15.86
N ASP A 266 3.44 22.13 15.00
CA ASP A 266 2.96 23.51 15.15
C ASP A 266 2.19 23.72 16.46
N ALA A 267 1.44 22.71 16.88
CA ALA A 267 0.60 22.74 18.08
C ALA A 267 1.40 22.64 19.37
N LEU A 268 2.40 21.75 19.44
CA LEU A 268 3.15 21.46 20.67
C LEU A 268 4.47 22.23 20.77
N VAL A 269 5.16 22.44 19.65
CA VAL A 269 6.50 23.04 19.62
C VAL A 269 6.48 24.44 19.00
N GLY A 270 5.78 24.59 17.86
CA GLY A 270 5.75 25.80 17.04
C GLY A 270 5.04 26.99 17.66
N LYS A 271 4.43 27.83 16.81
CA LYS A 271 3.75 29.07 17.23
C LYS A 271 2.24 28.90 17.44
N GLY A 272 1.72 27.71 17.15
CA GLY A 272 0.31 27.37 17.24
C GLY A 272 -0.21 26.75 15.95
N ALA A 273 -1.21 25.88 16.10
CA ALA A 273 -1.79 25.12 15.01
C ALA A 273 -3.28 25.43 14.80
N ASN A 274 -3.72 25.18 13.57
CA ASN A 274 -5.13 25.15 13.19
C ASN A 274 -5.79 23.84 13.67
N HIS A 275 -7.07 23.64 13.35
CA HIS A 275 -7.83 22.48 13.80
C HIS A 275 -7.24 21.12 13.39
N GLU A 276 -6.58 21.04 12.24
CA GLU A 276 -5.94 19.81 11.76
C GLU A 276 -4.68 19.48 12.56
N GLY A 277 -3.78 20.46 12.74
CA GLY A 277 -2.58 20.26 13.55
C GLY A 277 -2.89 20.00 15.03
N LEU A 278 -3.97 20.61 15.52
CA LEU A 278 -4.50 20.34 16.86
C LEU A 278 -5.06 18.92 17.01
N ALA A 279 -5.78 18.41 16.00
CA ALA A 279 -6.30 17.05 16.01
C ALA A 279 -5.17 16.00 15.95
N LEU A 280 -4.15 16.25 15.12
CA LEU A 280 -2.93 15.43 15.06
C LEU A 280 -2.17 15.44 16.39
N ALA A 281 -2.03 16.60 17.05
CA ALA A 281 -1.37 16.69 18.35
C ALA A 281 -2.13 15.92 19.44
N PHE A 282 -3.46 16.00 19.44
CA PHE A 282 -4.27 15.24 20.38
C PHE A 282 -4.15 13.73 20.13
N GLN A 283 -4.18 13.31 18.86
CA GLN A 283 -4.01 11.90 18.48
C GLN A 283 -2.65 11.38 18.94
N LEU A 284 -1.56 12.10 18.67
CA LEU A 284 -0.21 11.74 19.11
C LEU A 284 -0.13 11.49 20.62
N LEU A 285 -0.76 12.36 21.41
CA LEU A 285 -0.76 12.25 22.87
C LEU A 285 -1.63 11.09 23.35
N CYS A 286 -2.75 10.82 22.69
CA CYS A 286 -3.60 9.67 22.98
C CYS A 286 -2.90 8.34 22.67
N ASP A 287 -2.26 8.22 21.51
CA ASP A 287 -1.44 7.07 21.12
C ASP A 287 -0.35 6.84 22.17
N GLY A 288 0.31 7.92 22.60
CA GLY A 288 1.33 7.88 23.63
C GLY A 288 0.85 7.38 25.00
N LEU A 289 -0.45 7.49 25.33
CA LEU A 289 -1.07 6.96 26.55
C LEU A 289 -1.77 5.60 26.36
N GLY A 290 -1.82 5.10 25.13
CA GLY A 290 -2.59 3.92 24.77
C GLY A 290 -4.10 4.13 24.90
N LEU A 291 -4.58 5.35 24.63
CA LEU A 291 -6.01 5.65 24.60
C LEU A 291 -6.57 5.27 23.23
N GLU A 292 -7.73 4.63 23.21
CA GLU A 292 -8.45 4.36 21.95
C GLU A 292 -9.03 5.67 21.42
N SER A 293 -8.43 6.18 20.35
CA SER A 293 -8.81 7.44 19.71
C SER A 293 -8.57 7.44 18.21
N ASP A 294 -9.33 8.29 17.52
CA ASP A 294 -9.22 8.47 16.07
C ASP A 294 -9.46 9.94 15.72
N ILE A 295 -8.81 10.39 14.65
CA ILE A 295 -9.12 11.67 14.02
C ILE A 295 -10.43 11.52 13.23
N VAL A 296 -11.33 12.48 13.41
CA VAL A 296 -12.61 12.58 12.72
C VAL A 296 -12.56 13.74 11.74
N GLU A 297 -12.85 13.41 10.49
CA GLU A 297 -13.10 14.38 9.43
C GLU A 297 -14.59 14.66 9.35
N GLY A 298 -14.95 15.92 9.52
CA GLY A 298 -16.33 16.35 9.46
C GLY A 298 -16.44 17.80 9.08
N THR A 299 -17.53 18.41 9.50
CA THR A 299 -17.76 19.84 9.33
C THR A 299 -18.18 20.46 10.65
N PHE A 300 -17.93 21.75 10.79
CA PHE A 300 -18.49 22.60 11.82
C PHE A 300 -19.17 23.78 11.13
N GLN A 301 -20.50 23.86 11.27
CA GLN A 301 -21.31 24.87 10.58
C GLN A 301 -21.14 24.86 9.05
N GLY A 302 -20.94 23.67 8.47
CA GLY A 302 -20.76 23.47 7.02
C GLY A 302 -19.32 23.64 6.52
N GLU A 303 -18.40 24.15 7.33
CA GLU A 303 -16.98 24.27 6.97
C GLU A 303 -16.20 23.02 7.39
N PRO A 304 -15.23 22.54 6.58
CA PRO A 304 -14.39 21.41 6.94
C PRO A 304 -13.75 21.57 8.34
N ARG A 305 -13.73 20.47 9.10
CA ARG A 305 -13.23 20.45 10.47
C ARG A 305 -12.60 19.11 10.81
N PHE A 306 -11.42 19.18 11.41
CA PHE A 306 -10.77 18.04 12.06
C PHE A 306 -10.96 18.16 13.57
N PHE A 307 -11.33 17.05 14.19
CA PHE A 307 -11.48 16.89 15.63
C PHE A 307 -11.24 15.41 15.98
N ASN A 308 -11.32 15.01 17.25
CA ASN A 308 -11.02 13.64 17.64
C ASN A 308 -12.19 12.97 18.34
N ARG A 309 -12.30 11.66 18.15
CA ARG A 309 -13.05 10.74 19.00
C ARG A 309 -12.06 10.06 19.94
N VAL A 310 -12.43 9.89 21.21
CA VAL A 310 -11.65 9.13 22.19
C VAL A 310 -12.57 8.37 23.12
N VAL A 311 -12.18 7.18 23.55
CA VAL A 311 -12.92 6.38 24.53
C VAL A 311 -12.60 6.84 25.95
N ARG A 312 -13.64 7.20 26.71
CA ARG A 312 -13.58 7.54 28.13
C ARG A 312 -14.43 6.56 28.92
N ASN A 313 -13.79 5.70 29.72
CA ASN A 313 -14.47 4.71 30.57
C ASN A 313 -15.50 3.85 29.79
N GLY A 314 -15.16 3.44 28.57
CA GLY A 314 -16.01 2.60 27.70
C GLY A 314 -17.07 3.35 26.89
N ALA A 315 -17.12 4.70 26.95
CA ALA A 315 -18.00 5.51 26.13
C ALA A 315 -17.20 6.45 25.21
N ALA A 316 -17.64 6.60 23.96
CA ALA A 316 -17.05 7.56 23.04
C ALA A 316 -17.37 9.00 23.47
N VAL A 317 -16.35 9.85 23.49
CA VAL A 317 -16.46 11.29 23.64
C VAL A 317 -15.66 11.99 22.54
N TRP A 318 -15.99 13.24 22.27
CA TRP A 318 -15.39 14.04 21.21
C TRP A 318 -14.61 15.22 21.78
N VAL A 319 -13.51 15.56 21.13
CA VAL A 319 -12.61 16.64 21.52
C VAL A 319 -12.30 17.50 20.29
N ASP A 320 -12.54 18.80 20.41
CA ASP A 320 -12.08 19.81 19.44
C ASP A 320 -11.24 20.85 20.19
N LEU A 321 -9.92 20.69 20.11
CA LEU A 321 -8.97 21.59 20.77
C LEU A 321 -8.94 23.00 20.14
N SER A 322 -9.44 23.17 18.92
CA SER A 322 -9.58 24.49 18.30
C SER A 322 -10.69 25.32 18.97
N ARG A 323 -11.63 24.63 19.62
CA ARG A 323 -12.73 25.22 20.40
C ARG A 323 -12.42 25.33 21.88
N SER A 324 -11.91 24.26 22.49
CA SER A 324 -11.57 24.24 23.92
C SER A 324 -10.49 23.20 24.20
N THR A 325 -9.46 23.60 24.94
CA THR A 325 -8.33 22.74 25.30
C THR A 325 -8.54 21.92 26.57
N GLY A 326 -9.77 21.84 27.11
CA GLY A 326 -10.04 21.15 28.38
C GLY A 326 -11.45 20.56 28.51
N GLN A 327 -12.17 20.40 27.39
CA GLN A 327 -13.54 19.89 27.40
C GLN A 327 -13.71 18.69 26.45
N THR A 328 -14.58 17.78 26.87
CA THR A 328 -15.05 16.65 26.07
C THR A 328 -16.55 16.81 25.85
N TYR A 329 -17.05 16.31 24.72
CA TYR A 329 -18.44 16.43 24.32
C TYR A 329 -19.02 15.06 24.00
N THR A 330 -20.33 14.92 24.16
CA THR A 330 -21.10 13.79 23.61
C THR A 330 -21.44 14.06 22.14
N ALA A 331 -21.81 13.02 21.40
CA ALA A 331 -22.26 13.17 20.01
C ALA A 331 -23.44 14.14 19.87
N ALA A 332 -24.42 14.08 20.80
CA ALA A 332 -25.57 14.98 20.81
C ALA A 332 -25.17 16.45 21.00
N GLN A 333 -24.24 16.72 21.91
CA GLN A 333 -23.71 18.08 22.10
C GLN A 333 -22.96 18.58 20.86
N MET A 334 -22.15 17.73 20.23
CA MET A 334 -21.48 18.07 18.97
C MET A 334 -22.51 18.41 17.88
N ALA A 335 -23.56 17.60 17.74
CA ALA A 335 -24.65 17.85 16.79
C ALA A 335 -25.37 19.19 17.05
N GLU A 336 -25.76 19.45 18.31
CA GLU A 336 -26.41 20.69 18.74
C GLU A 336 -25.53 21.93 18.47
N MET A 337 -24.21 21.79 18.56
CA MET A 337 -23.25 22.83 18.23
C MET A 337 -23.05 23.04 16.72
N GLY A 338 -23.58 22.15 15.88
CA GLY A 338 -23.49 22.22 14.42
C GLY A 338 -22.34 21.42 13.81
N TYR A 339 -21.80 20.43 14.52
CA TYR A 339 -20.85 19.47 13.96
C TYR A 339 -21.58 18.36 13.20
N GLN A 340 -21.00 17.93 12.08
CA GLN A 340 -21.47 16.81 11.28
C GLN A 340 -20.30 15.92 10.84
N TRP A 341 -20.44 14.61 10.91
CA TRP A 341 -19.43 13.66 10.42
C TRP A 341 -20.05 12.32 9.99
N GLU A 342 -19.29 11.51 9.26
CA GLU A 342 -19.75 10.20 8.81
C GLU A 342 -19.91 9.22 9.98
N GLY A 343 -21.01 8.45 9.98
CA GLY A 343 -21.31 7.50 11.06
C GLY A 343 -21.91 8.16 12.32
N GLN A 344 -22.23 9.44 12.27
CA GLN A 344 -23.08 10.08 13.27
C GLN A 344 -24.50 9.50 13.16
N GLU A 345 -24.96 8.77 14.18
CA GLU A 345 -26.36 8.35 14.26
C GLU A 345 -27.26 9.60 14.31
N ALA A 346 -28.28 9.61 13.45
CA ALA A 346 -29.19 10.74 13.22
C ALA A 346 -30.19 10.96 14.37
#